data_AF-A0A2V9H393-F1
#
_entry.id   AF-A0A2V9H393-F1
#
_cell.length_a   1.000
_cell.length_b   1.000
_cell.length_c   1.000
_cell.angle_alpha   90.00
_cell.angle_beta   90.00
_cell.angle_gamma   90.00
#
_symmetry.space_group_name_H-M   'P 1'
#
loop_
_entity.id
_entity.type
_entity.pdbx_description
1 polymer ?
#
loop_
_entity_poly.entity_id
_entity_poly.type
_entity_poly.pdbx_seq_one_letter_code
_entity_poly.pdbx_strand_id
1 'polypeptide(L)' 'WRVERPKEWLFPGDFPGQHITVSAVQQECQETRRISKIPKRITPHSLRHAFAVHLLERGTDVRSIQLL' A
#
# COMPACT_ATOMS: atom_id res chain seq x y z
N TRP A 1 16.97 -8.72 -0.37
CA TRP A 1 17.21 -9.18 1.01
C TRP A 1 18.31 -10.23 1.15
N ARG A 2 18.44 -11.22 0.24
CA ARG A 2 19.50 -12.25 0.35
C ARG A 2 20.85 -11.86 -0.26
N VAL A 3 20.89 -10.85 -1.12
CA VAL A 3 22.13 -10.41 -1.83
C VAL A 3 22.75 -9.16 -1.19
N GLU A 4 21.93 -8.25 -0.66
CA GLU A 4 22.39 -7.07 0.06
C GLU A 4 21.38 -6.71 1.17
N ARG A 5 21.90 -6.17 2.27
CA ARG A 5 21.12 -5.62 3.40
C ARG A 5 21.33 -4.10 3.43
N PRO A 6 20.48 -3.33 2.75
CA PRO A 6 20.49 -1.88 2.83
C PRO A 6 20.37 -1.45 4.30
N LYS A 7 21.19 -0.48 4.70
CA LYS A 7 21.13 0.10 6.06
C LYS A 7 19.93 1.02 6.24
N GLU A 8 19.39 1.52 5.14
CA GLU A 8 18.27 2.45 5.11
C GLU A 8 16.97 1.75 4.76
N TRP A 9 15.87 2.28 5.29
CA TRP A 9 14.53 1.83 4.94
C TRP A 9 14.17 2.26 3.53
N LEU A 10 13.54 1.38 2.75
CA LEU A 10 13.02 1.72 1.42
C LEU A 10 12.00 2.88 1.47
N PHE A 11 11.24 2.95 2.56
CA PHE A 11 10.31 4.03 2.87
C PHE A 11 10.70 4.64 4.23
N PRO A 12 11.56 5.67 4.24
CA PRO A 12 11.96 6.32 5.48
C PRO A 12 10.79 7.11 6.08
N GLY A 13 10.81 7.25 7.41
CA GLY A 13 9.92 8.14 8.14
C GLY A 13 10.55 9.52 8.37
N ASP A 14 9.89 10.34 9.19
CA ASP A 14 10.30 11.73 9.44
C ASP A 14 11.64 11.85 10.21
N PHE A 15 12.03 10.79 10.91
CA PHE A 15 13.28 10.75 11.67
C PHE A 15 14.31 9.81 11.02
N PRO A 16 15.60 10.20 10.97
CA PRO A 16 16.66 9.35 10.45
C PRO A 16 16.67 7.95 11.11
N GLY A 17 16.77 6.91 10.29
CA GLY A 17 16.78 5.52 10.74
C GLY A 17 15.41 4.92 11.08
N GLN A 18 14.32 5.70 10.99
CA GLN A 18 12.96 5.21 11.15
C GLN A 18 12.30 4.92 9.80
N HIS A 19 11.37 3.97 9.79
CA HIS A 19 10.51 3.71 8.64
C HIS A 19 9.23 4.55 8.70
N ILE A 20 8.55 4.69 7.56
CA ILE A 20 7.22 5.29 7.50
C ILE A 20 6.25 4.59 8.47
N THR A 21 5.40 5.35 9.14
CA THR A 21 4.39 4.79 10.05
C THR A 21 3.13 4.40 9.30
N VAL A 22 2.37 3.46 9.86
CA VAL A 22 1.04 3.10 9.33
C VAL A 22 0.11 4.31 9.31
N SER A 23 0.18 5.15 10.34
CA SER A 23 -0.61 6.39 10.43
C SER A 23 -0.27 7.34 9.29
N ALA A 24 1.01 7.55 8.98
CA ALA A 24 1.44 8.40 7.87
C ALA A 24 0.84 7.93 6.53
N VAL A 25 0.88 6.62 6.24
CA VAL A 25 0.26 6.06 5.02
C VAL A 25 -1.26 6.24 5.01
N GLN A 26 -1.92 6.12 6.17
CA GLN A 26 -3.36 6.34 6.29
C GLN A 26 -3.75 7.80 6.05
N GLN A 27 -2.99 8.75 6.63
CA GLN A 27 -3.20 10.19 6.43
C GLN A 27 -2.99 10.57 4.96
N GLU A 28 -1.91 10.10 4.33
CA GLU A 28 -1.62 10.37 2.92
C GLU A 28 -2.73 9.83 2.00
N CYS A 29 -3.22 8.61 2.26
CA CYS A 29 -4.37 8.05 1.55
C CYS A 29 -5.63 8.93 1.70
N GLN A 30 -5.87 9.45 2.90
CA GLN A 30 -7.04 10.29 3.18
C GLN A 30 -6.95 11.66 2.48
N GLU A 31 -5.77 12.26 2.46
CA GLU A 31 -5.51 13.53 1.79
C GLU A 31 -5.61 13.38 0.27
N THR A 32 -4.95 12.36 -0.30
CA THR A 32 -5.04 12.03 -1.73
C THR A 32 -6.49 11.79 -2.17
N ARG A 33 -7.29 11.10 -1.35
CA ARG A 33 -8.73 10.91 -1.61
C ARG A 33 -9.46 12.25 -1.69
N ARG A 34 -9.19 13.16 -0.75
CA ARG A 34 -9.80 14.51 -0.71
C ARG A 34 -9.50 15.28 -1.98
N ILE A 35 -8.23 15.31 -2.38
CA ILE A 35 -7.76 15.99 -3.60
C ILE A 35 -8.39 15.36 -4.85
N SER A 36 -8.52 14.04 -4.88
CA SER A 36 -9.11 13.28 -6.00
C SER A 36 -10.64 13.36 -6.06
N LYS A 37 -11.29 14.06 -5.10
CA LYS A 37 -12.75 14.24 -5.01
C LYS A 37 -13.55 12.93 -5.03
N ILE A 38 -12.97 11.85 -4.50
CA ILE A 38 -13.64 10.55 -4.45
C ILE A 38 -14.62 10.54 -3.26
N PRO A 39 -15.93 10.40 -3.50
CA PRO A 39 -16.93 10.46 -2.43
C PRO A 39 -16.84 9.24 -1.51
N LYS A 40 -16.44 8.08 -2.04
CA LYS A 40 -16.26 6.83 -1.27
C LYS A 40 -15.08 6.92 -0.31
N ARG A 41 -15.18 6.28 0.87
CA ARG A 41 -14.06 6.15 1.79
C ARG A 41 -12.98 5.25 1.17
N ILE A 42 -11.77 5.80 1.03
CA ILE A 42 -10.59 5.08 0.53
C ILE A 42 -9.60 4.94 1.68
N THR A 43 -9.07 3.73 1.84
CA THR A 43 -8.04 3.37 2.82
C THR A 43 -7.00 2.47 2.14
N PRO A 44 -5.83 2.23 2.73
CA PRO A 44 -4.87 1.26 2.20
C PRO A 44 -5.50 -0.14 2.00
N HIS A 45 -6.44 -0.54 2.85
CA HIS A 45 -7.17 -1.79 2.70
C HIS A 45 -8.11 -1.79 1.49
N SER A 46 -8.77 -0.66 1.20
CA SER A 46 -9.59 -0.49 -0.01
C SER A 46 -8.75 -0.67 -1.28
N LEU A 47 -7.52 -0.13 -1.29
CA LEU A 47 -6.59 -0.30 -2.40
C LEU A 47 -6.14 -1.76 -2.56
N ARG A 48 -5.84 -2.45 -1.46
CA ARG A 48 -5.53 -3.89 -1.48
C ARG A 48 -6.67 -4.70 -2.10
N HIS A 49 -7.92 -4.42 -1.71
CA HIS A 49 -9.08 -5.09 -2.29
C HIS A 49 -9.22 -4.81 -3.78
N ALA A 50 -9.11 -3.54 -4.19
CA ALA A 50 -9.18 -3.18 -5.60
C ALA A 50 -8.09 -3.90 -6.43
N PHE A 51 -6.88 -4.02 -5.89
CA PHE A 51 -5.80 -4.77 -6.53
C PHE A 51 -6.11 -6.26 -6.65
N ALA A 52 -6.62 -6.90 -5.60
CA ALA A 52 -7.00 -8.30 -5.64
C ALA A 52 -8.13 -8.57 -6.66
N VAL A 53 -9.15 -7.71 -6.71
CA VAL A 53 -10.22 -7.79 -7.71
C VAL A 53 -9.67 -7.59 -9.13
N HIS A 54 -8.79 -6.61 -9.32
CA HIS A 54 -8.15 -6.37 -10.62
C HIS A 54 -7.32 -7.56 -11.11
N LEU A 55 -6.61 -8.26 -10.21
CA LEU A 55 -5.93 -9.50 -10.55
C LEU A 55 -6.91 -10.61 -10.93
N LEU A 56 -8.01 -10.75 -10.20
CA LEU A 56 -9.06 -11.72 -10.47
C LEU A 56 -9.72 -11.47 -11.84
N GLU A 57 -10.05 -10.22 -12.15
CA GLU A 57 -10.62 -9.80 -13.44
C GLU A 57 -9.68 -10.08 -14.62
N ARG A 58 -8.36 -10.06 -14.39
CA ARG A 58 -7.34 -10.43 -15.40
C ARG A 58 -7.15 -11.94 -15.54
N GLY A 59 -7.96 -12.76 -14.87
CA GLY A 59 -7.87 -14.22 -14.93
C GLY A 59 -6.75 -14.81 -14.05
N THR A 60 -6.24 -14.04 -13.09
CA THR A 60 -5.29 -14.58 -12.10
C THR A 60 -6.03 -15.55 -11.18
N ASP A 61 -5.47 -16.74 -11.00
CA ASP A 61 -6.05 -17.75 -10.12
C ASP A 61 -6.16 -17.25 -8.67
N VAL A 62 -7.30 -17.53 -8.04
CA VAL A 62 -7.64 -17.03 -6.69
C VAL A 62 -6.64 -17.51 -5.63
N ARG A 63 -6.13 -18.75 -5.77
CA ARG A 63 -5.15 -19.29 -4.82
C ARG A 63 -3.81 -18.56 -4.94
N SER A 64 -3.47 -18.11 -6.14
CA SER A 64 -2.29 -17.26 -6.36
C SER A 64 -2.46 -15.88 -5.72
N ILE A 65 -3.65 -15.28 -5.80
CA ILE A 65 -3.94 -13.97 -5.16
C ILE A 65 -3.86 -14.07 -3.63
N GLN A 66 -4.27 -15.18 -3.04
CA GLN A 66 -4.25 -15.40 -1.58
C GLN A 66 -2.84 -15.61 -1.00
N LEU A 67 -1.87 -16.00 -1.82
CA LEU A 67 -0.49 -16.28 -1.41
C LEU A 67 0.45 -15.06 -1.54
N LEU A 68 -0.02 -13.95 -2.10
CA LEU A 68 0.67 -12.66 -2.22
C LEU A 68 0.54 -11.82 -0.95
#